data_AF-A0A822B6G3-F1
#
_entry.id   AF-A0A822B6G3-F1
#
_cell.length_a   1.000
_cell.length_b   1.000
_cell.length_c   1.000
_cell.angle_alpha   90.00
_cell.angle_beta   90.00
_cell.angle_gamma   90.00
#
_symmetry.space_group_name_H-M   'P 1'
#
loop_
_entity.id
_entity.type
_entity.pdbx_description
1 polymer ?
#
loop_
_entity_poly.entity_id
_entity_poly.type
_entity_poly.pdbx_seq_one_letter_code
_entity_poly.pdbx_strand_id
1 'polypeptide(L)'
;MDTGGEDRQAKSLKTTRVLANSLINSLQANDSVALIEYNDDVKVLSDWTNNKTQLTEIVNKKLNFGKRSKFVDAVNFAAKYFANSPSDNQHLVFITDGKIIDGQGTPVLEMTGDPGSTVIATVEIKGLSESCPKFASNAANLATWCPPNVIKLAEYNLLLPKIFKSQLDGMFIELNNNTSATGYIFDRFKSNTSASLIQQKVNQTLNYMQIRKIPIERIKLFVAIDDKSLTELWIKPAGADAPPFEDVTNPIEINPQNDKKELAKIFAAKPKKSQQKSNHKN
;
A
#
# COMPACT_ATOMS: atom_id res chain seq x y z
N MET A 1 22.08 -13.38 -15.50
CA MET A 1 22.28 -13.60 -16.95
C MET A 1 22.23 -15.08 -17.21
N ASP A 2 21.34 -15.52 -18.10
CA ASP A 2 21.25 -16.92 -18.49
C ASP A 2 22.33 -17.26 -19.54
N THR A 3 23.21 -18.17 -19.19
CA THR A 3 24.23 -18.71 -20.10
C THR A 3 24.12 -20.23 -20.26
N GLY A 4 23.00 -20.79 -19.81
CA GLY A 4 22.69 -22.21 -19.86
C GLY A 4 21.83 -22.61 -21.05
N GLY A 5 22.20 -23.66 -21.77
CA GLY A 5 21.34 -24.21 -22.82
C GLY A 5 22.06 -25.23 -23.71
N GLU A 6 21.33 -26.25 -24.15
CA GLU A 6 21.88 -27.31 -25.00
C GLU A 6 21.92 -26.90 -26.48
N ASP A 7 21.00 -26.04 -26.92
CA ASP A 7 20.94 -25.55 -28.29
C ASP A 7 21.71 -24.23 -28.48
N ARG A 8 22.87 -24.35 -29.13
CA ARG A 8 23.77 -23.23 -29.45
C ARG A 8 23.29 -22.36 -30.62
N GLN A 9 22.29 -22.81 -31.38
CA GLN A 9 21.69 -22.00 -32.45
C GLN A 9 20.60 -21.09 -31.91
N ALA A 10 19.86 -21.54 -30.89
CA ALA A 10 18.84 -20.74 -30.21
C ALA A 10 19.44 -19.73 -29.21
N LYS A 11 20.55 -20.07 -28.52
CA LYS A 11 21.16 -19.23 -27.47
C LYS A 11 22.60 -18.82 -27.81
N SER A 12 22.82 -17.52 -28.01
CA SER A 12 24.15 -16.96 -28.26
C SER A 12 24.61 -16.07 -27.12
N LEU A 13 25.78 -16.39 -26.51
CA LEU A 13 26.48 -15.51 -25.59
C LEU A 13 26.75 -14.13 -26.20
N LYS A 14 26.84 -14.03 -27.53
CA LYS A 14 27.01 -12.74 -28.21
C LYS A 14 25.82 -11.82 -27.93
N THR A 15 24.59 -12.32 -28.08
CA THR A 15 23.38 -11.54 -27.82
C THR A 15 23.27 -11.16 -26.34
N THR A 16 23.53 -12.11 -25.43
CA THR A 16 23.54 -11.85 -23.98
C THR A 16 24.56 -10.76 -23.63
N ARG A 17 25.78 -10.81 -24.18
CA ARG A 17 26.82 -9.79 -23.97
C ARG A 17 26.42 -8.42 -24.49
N VAL A 18 25.86 -8.35 -25.70
CA VAL A 18 25.40 -7.09 -26.30
C VAL A 18 24.33 -6.45 -25.41
N LEU A 19 23.29 -7.21 -25.02
CA LEU A 19 22.22 -6.70 -24.17
C LEU A 19 22.71 -6.27 -22.79
N ALA A 20 23.58 -7.07 -22.16
CA ALA A 20 24.16 -6.73 -20.86
C ALA A 20 24.99 -5.44 -20.92
N ASN A 21 25.83 -5.29 -21.95
CA ASN A 21 26.61 -4.06 -22.14
C ASN A 21 25.71 -2.85 -22.44
N SER A 22 24.65 -3.01 -23.23
CA SER A 22 23.67 -1.94 -23.46
C SER A 22 23.01 -1.47 -22.17
N LEU A 23 22.61 -2.40 -21.30
CA LEU A 23 22.05 -2.08 -19.99
C LEU A 23 23.08 -1.39 -19.08
N ILE A 24 24.30 -1.92 -18.97
CA ILE A 24 25.38 -1.30 -18.17
C ILE A 24 25.65 0.13 -18.62
N ASN A 25 25.63 0.37 -19.93
CA ASN A 25 25.86 1.70 -20.49
C ASN A 25 24.74 2.68 -20.19
N SER A 26 23.48 2.23 -20.09
CA SER A 26 22.33 3.09 -19.78
C SER A 26 22.19 3.49 -18.31
N LEU A 27 22.91 2.84 -17.39
CA LEU A 27 22.88 3.17 -15.96
C LEU A 27 23.39 4.60 -15.70
N GLN A 28 22.89 5.27 -14.68
CA GLN A 28 23.43 6.55 -14.22
C GLN A 28 24.70 6.35 -13.36
N ALA A 29 25.43 7.44 -13.09
CA ALA A 29 26.70 7.38 -12.34
C ALA A 29 26.56 6.85 -10.90
N ASN A 30 25.38 7.02 -10.31
CA ASN A 30 25.07 6.61 -8.94
C ASN A 30 24.40 5.22 -8.86
N ASP A 31 24.12 4.59 -10.00
CA ASP A 31 23.51 3.27 -10.03
C ASP A 31 24.58 2.21 -9.73
N SER A 32 24.30 1.35 -8.76
CA SER A 32 25.15 0.21 -8.42
C SER A 32 24.53 -1.09 -8.93
N VAL A 33 25.33 -1.94 -9.55
CA VAL A 33 24.87 -3.21 -10.12
C VAL A 33 25.83 -4.33 -9.75
N ALA A 34 25.25 -5.46 -9.33
CA ALA A 34 25.94 -6.75 -9.24
C ALA A 34 25.63 -7.59 -10.49
N LEU A 35 26.59 -8.41 -10.93
CA LEU A 35 26.41 -9.32 -12.06
C LEU A 35 26.35 -10.76 -11.56
N ILE A 36 25.24 -11.42 -11.85
CA ILE A 36 25.04 -12.84 -11.54
C ILE A 36 24.87 -13.59 -12.87
N GLU A 37 25.64 -14.66 -13.03
CA GLU A 37 25.49 -15.64 -14.09
C GLU A 37 24.78 -16.88 -13.55
N TYR A 38 23.92 -17.49 -14.35
CA TYR A 38 23.39 -18.80 -14.04
C TYR A 38 23.37 -19.70 -15.27
N ASN A 39 23.77 -20.95 -15.05
CA ASN A 39 23.78 -22.02 -16.03
C ASN A 39 23.65 -23.38 -15.29
N ASP A 40 24.63 -24.27 -15.40
CA ASP A 40 24.75 -25.47 -14.58
C ASP A 40 24.90 -25.15 -13.09
N ASP A 41 25.29 -23.91 -12.76
CA ASP A 41 25.39 -23.36 -11.41
C ASP A 41 25.04 -21.86 -11.38
N VAL A 42 24.84 -21.29 -10.19
CA VAL A 42 24.58 -19.84 -10.00
C VAL A 42 25.83 -19.18 -9.42
N LYS A 43 26.36 -18.15 -10.07
CA LYS A 43 27.63 -17.52 -9.70
C LYS A 43 27.55 -16.00 -9.76
N VAL A 44 28.08 -15.34 -8.74
CA VAL A 44 28.34 -13.90 -8.76
C VAL A 44 29.61 -13.66 -9.56
N LEU A 45 29.50 -12.88 -10.63
CA LEU A 45 30.63 -12.46 -11.46
C LEU A 45 31.22 -11.11 -11.03
N SER A 46 30.36 -10.25 -10.47
CA SER A 46 30.73 -8.96 -9.87
C SER A 46 29.80 -8.68 -8.70
N ASP A 47 30.38 -8.22 -7.60
CA ASP A 47 29.60 -7.62 -6.51
C ASP A 47 29.09 -6.22 -6.93
N TRP A 48 28.26 -5.61 -6.08
CA TRP A 48 27.70 -4.28 -6.26
C TRP A 48 28.80 -3.24 -6.57
N THR A 49 28.74 -2.65 -7.75
CA THR A 49 29.69 -1.64 -8.21
C THR A 49 29.02 -0.68 -9.20
N ASN A 50 29.54 0.54 -9.28
CA ASN A 50 29.20 1.52 -10.31
C ASN A 50 30.29 1.62 -11.41
N ASN A 51 31.33 0.79 -11.35
CA ASN A 51 32.41 0.79 -12.34
C ASN A 51 31.99 0.08 -13.65
N LYS A 52 31.39 0.85 -14.56
CA LYS A 52 30.93 0.36 -15.87
C LYS A 52 32.00 -0.33 -16.70
N THR A 53 33.24 0.15 -16.64
CA THR A 53 34.37 -0.44 -17.40
C THR A 53 34.69 -1.84 -16.90
N GLN A 54 34.76 -2.02 -15.58
CA GLN A 54 34.94 -3.33 -14.96
C GLN A 54 33.79 -4.29 -15.29
N LEU A 55 32.55 -3.82 -15.21
CA LEU A 55 31.36 -4.62 -15.52
C LEU A 55 31.38 -5.08 -16.99
N THR A 56 31.69 -4.18 -17.91
CA THR A 56 31.80 -4.48 -19.35
C THR A 56 32.89 -5.51 -19.63
N GLU A 57 34.04 -5.40 -18.96
CA GLU A 57 35.12 -6.39 -19.08
C GLU A 57 34.69 -7.78 -18.58
N ILE A 58 34.00 -7.84 -17.44
CA ILE A 58 33.46 -9.09 -16.88
C ILE A 58 32.47 -9.73 -17.85
N VAL A 59 31.50 -8.97 -18.37
CA VAL A 59 30.53 -9.48 -19.36
C VAL A 59 31.22 -10.05 -20.59
N ASN A 60 32.23 -9.34 -21.11
CA ASN A 60 32.90 -9.74 -22.34
C ASN A 60 33.83 -10.97 -22.15
N LYS A 61 34.47 -11.11 -20.99
CA LYS A 61 35.53 -12.09 -20.78
C LYS A 61 35.17 -13.26 -19.86
N LYS A 62 34.25 -13.10 -18.92
CA LYS A 62 34.03 -14.06 -17.83
C LYS A 62 32.75 -14.90 -17.95
N LEU A 63 31.85 -14.58 -18.88
CA LEU A 63 30.66 -15.40 -19.13
C LEU A 63 31.05 -16.77 -19.70
N ASN A 64 30.50 -17.83 -19.09
CA ASN A 64 30.74 -19.21 -19.46
C ASN A 64 29.43 -19.87 -19.88
N PHE A 65 29.48 -20.66 -20.95
CA PHE A 65 28.34 -21.49 -21.31
C PHE A 65 28.24 -22.70 -20.38
N GLY A 66 27.03 -22.98 -19.92
CA GLY A 66 26.67 -24.26 -19.31
C GLY A 66 25.57 -24.98 -20.10
N LYS A 67 25.30 -26.23 -19.74
CA LYS A 67 24.34 -27.07 -20.46
C LYS A 67 22.90 -26.84 -20.00
N ARG A 68 22.70 -26.53 -18.71
CA ARG A 68 21.39 -26.35 -18.09
C ARG A 68 21.16 -24.90 -17.69
N SER A 69 19.90 -24.53 -17.51
CA SER A 69 19.49 -23.23 -16.99
C SER A 69 18.85 -23.43 -15.61
N LYS A 70 19.56 -23.08 -14.54
CA LYS A 70 19.05 -23.11 -13.15
C LYS A 70 18.27 -21.85 -12.78
N PHE A 71 17.24 -21.53 -13.55
CA PHE A 71 16.48 -20.29 -13.40
C PHE A 71 15.88 -20.10 -12.00
N VAL A 72 15.21 -21.13 -11.46
CA VAL A 72 14.57 -21.07 -10.13
C VAL A 72 15.62 -20.83 -9.03
N ASP A 73 16.76 -21.51 -9.10
CA ASP A 73 17.85 -21.31 -8.14
C ASP A 73 18.42 -19.89 -8.24
N ALA A 74 18.54 -19.35 -9.46
CA ALA A 74 19.01 -18.00 -9.71
C ALA A 74 18.06 -16.93 -9.15
N VAL A 75 16.74 -17.11 -9.27
CA VAL A 75 15.73 -16.22 -8.66
C VAL A 75 15.87 -16.23 -7.13
N ASN A 76 15.91 -17.42 -6.53
CA ASN A 76 16.04 -17.57 -5.08
C ASN A 76 17.38 -17.00 -4.56
N PHE A 77 18.46 -17.20 -5.31
CA PHE A 77 19.77 -16.65 -5.00
C PHE A 77 19.75 -15.11 -5.07
N ALA A 78 19.21 -14.54 -6.15
CA ALA A 78 19.11 -13.09 -6.33
C ALA A 78 18.27 -12.43 -5.24
N ALA A 79 17.13 -13.04 -4.87
CA ALA A 79 16.27 -12.57 -3.78
C ALA A 79 17.03 -12.48 -2.44
N LYS A 80 17.87 -13.46 -2.13
CA LYS A 80 18.75 -13.43 -0.94
C LYS A 80 19.87 -12.40 -1.08
N TYR A 81 20.42 -12.26 -2.29
CA TYR A 81 21.52 -11.33 -2.57
C TYR A 81 21.10 -9.86 -2.39
N PHE A 82 19.84 -9.53 -2.66
CA PHE A 82 19.28 -8.19 -2.46
C PHE A 82 19.33 -7.71 -1.00
N ALA A 83 19.32 -8.63 -0.02
CA ALA A 83 19.46 -8.25 1.39
C ALA A 83 20.79 -7.52 1.67
N ASN A 84 21.79 -7.68 0.80
CA ASN A 84 23.10 -7.02 0.90
C ASN A 84 23.23 -5.81 -0.06
N SER A 85 22.14 -5.36 -0.69
CA SER A 85 22.16 -4.22 -1.61
C SER A 85 22.43 -2.91 -0.87
N PRO A 86 23.22 -1.99 -1.46
CA PRO A 86 23.48 -0.68 -0.86
C PRO A 86 22.31 0.32 -1.00
N SER A 87 21.22 -0.03 -1.69
CA SER A 87 20.10 0.86 -1.99
C SER A 87 18.73 0.30 -1.60
N ASP A 88 17.80 1.21 -1.27
CA ASP A 88 16.39 0.91 -1.00
C ASP A 88 15.61 0.58 -2.29
N ASN A 89 15.93 1.28 -3.39
CA ASN A 89 15.36 0.98 -4.71
C ASN A 89 16.15 -0.17 -5.36
N GLN A 90 15.48 -1.30 -5.60
CA GLN A 90 16.10 -2.54 -6.05
C GLN A 90 15.36 -3.10 -7.25
N HIS A 91 16.10 -3.44 -8.30
CA HIS A 91 15.56 -4.00 -9.53
C HIS A 91 16.30 -5.28 -9.90
N LEU A 92 15.55 -6.33 -10.27
CA LEU A 92 16.08 -7.57 -10.78
C LEU A 92 15.86 -7.66 -12.29
N VAL A 93 16.94 -7.76 -13.06
CA VAL A 93 16.88 -7.90 -14.52
C VAL A 93 17.36 -9.28 -14.94
N PHE A 94 16.51 -10.02 -15.64
CA PHE A 94 16.88 -11.28 -16.28
C PHE A 94 17.14 -11.06 -17.76
N ILE A 95 18.35 -11.43 -18.20
CA ILE A 95 18.70 -11.56 -19.61
C ILE A 95 18.65 -13.05 -19.93
N THR A 96 17.64 -13.47 -20.69
CA THR A 96 17.39 -14.87 -21.09
C THR A 96 17.16 -14.96 -22.60
N ASP A 97 17.10 -16.17 -23.14
CA ASP A 97 16.82 -16.48 -24.55
C ASP A 97 15.32 -16.60 -24.86
N GLY A 98 14.45 -16.34 -23.89
CA GLY A 98 13.01 -16.19 -24.13
C GLY A 98 12.73 -14.95 -24.97
N LYS A 99 12.16 -15.13 -26.17
CA LYS A 99 11.62 -14.03 -26.96
C LYS A 99 10.16 -13.80 -26.56
N ILE A 100 9.85 -12.64 -26.00
CA ILE A 100 8.45 -12.21 -25.87
C ILE A 100 7.98 -11.87 -27.30
N ILE A 101 7.05 -12.68 -27.81
CA ILE A 101 6.53 -12.53 -29.17
C ILE A 101 5.59 -11.32 -29.26
N ASP A 102 4.93 -10.98 -28.14
CA ASP A 102 4.07 -9.81 -27.98
C ASP A 102 3.96 -9.42 -26.48
N GLY A 103 3.86 -8.12 -26.17
CA GLY A 103 3.86 -7.59 -24.79
C GLY A 103 5.25 -7.36 -24.16
N GLN A 104 6.30 -7.18 -24.97
CA GLN A 104 7.66 -6.91 -24.47
C GLN A 104 7.69 -5.59 -23.67
N GLY A 105 8.19 -5.66 -22.43
CA GLY A 105 8.31 -4.49 -21.55
C GLY A 105 7.11 -4.25 -20.62
N THR A 106 6.09 -5.12 -20.67
CA THR A 106 4.90 -4.98 -19.82
C THR A 106 4.88 -6.09 -18.76
N PRO A 107 5.41 -5.87 -17.54
CA PRO A 107 5.29 -6.83 -16.45
C PRO A 107 3.85 -6.97 -15.93
N VAL A 108 2.93 -6.14 -16.44
CA VAL A 108 1.52 -6.06 -16.08
C VAL A 108 0.67 -6.24 -17.33
N LEU A 109 -0.33 -7.11 -17.28
CA LEU A 109 -1.39 -7.16 -18.29
C LEU A 109 -2.56 -6.32 -17.77
N GLU A 110 -2.82 -5.19 -18.42
CA GLU A 110 -4.03 -4.41 -18.16
C GLU A 110 -5.20 -5.02 -18.95
N MET A 111 -6.30 -5.30 -18.26
CA MET A 111 -7.49 -5.90 -18.83
C MET A 111 -8.71 -5.12 -18.38
N THR A 112 -9.69 -4.97 -19.28
CA THR A 112 -11.01 -4.45 -18.96
C THR A 112 -12.04 -5.56 -19.06
N GLY A 113 -13.09 -5.49 -18.25
CA GLY A 113 -14.21 -6.43 -18.29
C GLY A 113 -15.45 -5.80 -17.68
N ASP A 114 -16.60 -6.39 -17.95
CA ASP A 114 -17.87 -5.88 -17.44
C ASP A 114 -18.00 -6.16 -15.92
N PRO A 115 -18.65 -5.29 -15.15
CA PRO A 115 -18.94 -5.56 -13.74
C PRO A 115 -19.64 -6.91 -13.55
N GLY A 116 -19.14 -7.74 -12.63
CA GLY A 116 -19.65 -9.09 -12.38
C GLY A 116 -19.13 -10.18 -13.31
N SER A 117 -18.30 -9.83 -14.30
CA SER A 117 -17.64 -10.83 -15.16
C SER A 117 -16.38 -11.40 -14.50
N THR A 118 -15.96 -12.55 -15.00
CA THR A 118 -14.64 -13.13 -14.71
C THR A 118 -13.71 -12.82 -15.88
N VAL A 119 -12.62 -12.13 -15.60
CA VAL A 119 -11.57 -11.88 -16.58
C VAL A 119 -10.52 -12.99 -16.46
N ILE A 120 -10.15 -13.62 -17.58
CA ILE A 120 -9.16 -14.69 -17.63
C ILE A 120 -7.98 -14.23 -18.48
N ALA A 121 -6.81 -14.11 -17.87
CA ALA A 121 -5.55 -13.89 -18.57
C ALA A 121 -4.91 -15.25 -18.86
N THR A 122 -4.48 -15.48 -20.11
CA THR A 122 -3.75 -16.70 -20.51
C THR A 122 -2.45 -16.32 -21.21
N VAL A 123 -1.34 -16.89 -20.74
CA VAL A 123 -0.04 -16.83 -21.38
C VAL A 123 0.18 -18.14 -22.12
N GLU A 124 0.52 -18.06 -23.41
CA GLU A 124 0.91 -19.20 -24.24
C GLU A 124 2.41 -19.13 -24.57
N ILE A 125 3.13 -20.23 -24.34
CA ILE A 125 4.51 -20.43 -24.76
C ILE A 125 4.52 -21.15 -26.11
N LYS A 126 4.89 -20.44 -27.18
CA LYS A 126 5.01 -21.04 -28.52
C LYS A 126 6.32 -21.83 -28.68
N GLY A 127 6.32 -22.81 -29.59
CA GLY A 127 7.52 -23.60 -29.94
C GLY A 127 7.75 -24.86 -29.10
N LEU A 128 6.88 -25.15 -28.13
CA LEU A 128 6.90 -26.41 -27.38
C LEU A 128 6.16 -27.52 -28.16
N SER A 129 6.60 -28.77 -27.98
CA SER A 129 5.91 -29.95 -28.53
C SER A 129 4.49 -30.10 -27.97
N GLU A 130 3.58 -30.78 -28.68
CA GLU A 130 2.18 -30.91 -28.28
C GLU A 130 1.97 -31.55 -26.91
N SER A 131 2.93 -32.38 -26.44
CA SER A 131 2.88 -33.03 -25.13
C SER A 131 3.33 -32.14 -23.96
N CYS A 132 3.90 -30.97 -24.21
CA CYS A 132 4.42 -30.09 -23.17
C CYS A 132 3.34 -29.11 -22.67
N PRO A 133 3.23 -28.88 -21.35
CA PRO A 133 2.42 -27.78 -20.82
C PRO A 133 2.93 -26.44 -21.39
N LYS A 134 2.10 -25.78 -22.19
CA LYS A 134 2.45 -24.52 -22.89
C LYS A 134 1.53 -23.36 -22.55
N PHE A 135 0.59 -23.54 -21.64
CA PHE A 135 -0.35 -22.51 -21.20
C PHE A 135 -0.24 -22.30 -19.69
N ALA A 136 -0.39 -21.05 -19.27
CA ALA A 136 -0.66 -20.69 -17.88
C ALA A 136 -1.77 -19.65 -17.85
N SER A 137 -2.77 -19.82 -16.98
CA SER A 137 -3.90 -18.90 -16.90
C SER A 137 -4.17 -18.50 -15.46
N ASN A 138 -4.70 -17.29 -15.28
CA ASN A 138 -5.22 -16.83 -14.00
C ASN A 138 -6.53 -16.07 -14.22
N ALA A 139 -7.44 -16.16 -13.24
CA ALA A 139 -8.78 -15.56 -13.32
C ALA A 139 -8.99 -14.57 -12.18
N ALA A 140 -9.63 -13.44 -12.49
CA ALA A 140 -10.05 -12.45 -11.51
C ALA A 140 -11.54 -12.15 -11.71
N ASN A 141 -12.29 -12.15 -10.61
CA ASN A 141 -13.70 -11.73 -10.63
C ASN A 141 -13.75 -10.22 -10.45
N LEU A 142 -14.42 -9.54 -11.38
CA LEU A 142 -14.70 -8.12 -11.25
C LEU A 142 -15.94 -7.95 -10.37
N ALA A 143 -15.82 -7.12 -9.33
CA ALA A 143 -16.96 -6.81 -8.49
C ALA A 143 -18.10 -6.21 -9.33
N THR A 144 -19.33 -6.71 -9.15
CA THR A 144 -20.55 -6.13 -9.73
C THR A 144 -20.80 -4.71 -9.21
N TRP A 145 -20.30 -4.42 -8.01
CA TRP A 145 -20.42 -3.13 -7.36
C TRP A 145 -19.18 -2.87 -6.51
N CYS A 146 -18.53 -1.74 -6.77
CA CYS A 146 -17.52 -1.19 -5.87
C CYS A 146 -18.21 -0.12 -5.02
N PRO A 147 -18.37 -0.32 -3.70
CA PRO A 147 -18.87 0.75 -2.85
C PRO A 147 -17.95 1.97 -2.98
N PRO A 148 -18.49 3.20 -3.02
CA PRO A 148 -17.67 4.39 -3.03
C PRO A 148 -16.80 4.43 -1.77
N ASN A 149 -15.57 4.93 -1.89
CA ASN A 149 -14.71 5.08 -0.74
C ASN A 149 -15.22 6.19 0.18
N VAL A 150 -15.08 5.99 1.49
CA VAL A 150 -15.23 7.05 2.49
C VAL A 150 -14.12 8.09 2.29
N ILE A 151 -14.45 9.37 2.42
CA ILE A 151 -13.52 10.49 2.19
C ILE A 151 -13.12 11.08 3.54
N LYS A 152 -11.80 11.12 3.82
CA LYS A 152 -11.27 11.88 4.97
C LYS A 152 -11.11 13.34 4.56
N LEU A 153 -11.92 14.23 5.13
CA LEU A 153 -11.83 15.66 4.83
C LEU A 153 -10.71 16.34 5.61
N ALA A 154 -10.55 15.97 6.88
CA ALA A 154 -9.58 16.61 7.74
C ALA A 154 -9.16 15.71 8.90
N GLU A 155 -7.93 15.92 9.34
CA GLU A 155 -7.39 15.48 10.62
C GLU A 155 -6.61 16.64 11.22
N TYR A 156 -6.86 16.95 12.49
CA TYR A 156 -6.13 18.01 13.17
C TYR A 156 -6.05 17.79 14.66
N ASN A 157 -4.98 18.32 15.27
CA ASN A 157 -4.80 18.30 16.71
C ASN A 157 -5.94 19.05 17.41
N LEU A 158 -6.44 18.46 18.47
CA LEU A 158 -7.60 18.98 19.17
C LEU A 158 -7.18 20.16 20.07
N LEU A 159 -7.72 21.34 19.79
CA LEU A 159 -7.47 22.57 20.56
C LEU A 159 -8.65 22.83 21.51
N LEU A 160 -8.48 22.57 22.81
CA LEU A 160 -9.59 22.76 23.77
C LEU A 160 -9.72 24.22 24.24
N PRO A 161 -10.97 24.73 24.40
CA PRO A 161 -12.26 24.17 23.95
C PRO A 161 -12.61 24.57 22.50
N LYS A 162 -11.66 25.14 21.75
CA LYS A 162 -11.87 25.75 20.42
C LYS A 162 -12.29 24.71 19.36
N ILE A 163 -13.01 25.19 18.36
CA ILE A 163 -13.39 24.42 17.17
C ILE A 163 -12.74 25.01 15.91
N PHE A 164 -12.44 24.17 14.93
CA PHE A 164 -11.93 24.59 13.63
C PHE A 164 -13.09 24.82 12.66
N LYS A 165 -13.66 26.03 12.72
CA LYS A 165 -14.84 26.45 11.95
C LYS A 165 -14.71 26.18 10.44
N SER A 166 -13.56 26.50 9.86
CA SER A 166 -13.30 26.29 8.42
C SER A 166 -13.40 24.83 7.99
N GLN A 167 -13.02 23.89 8.86
CA GLN A 167 -13.09 22.46 8.56
C GLN A 167 -14.53 21.96 8.61
N LEU A 168 -15.34 22.49 9.53
CA LEU A 168 -16.78 22.22 9.59
C LEU A 168 -17.55 22.86 8.42
N ASP A 169 -17.14 24.06 7.97
CA ASP A 169 -17.66 24.67 6.75
C ASP A 169 -17.33 23.82 5.52
N GLY A 170 -16.12 23.27 5.43
CA GLY A 170 -15.74 22.32 4.36
C GLY A 170 -16.64 21.08 4.35
N MET A 171 -16.90 20.49 5.52
CA MET A 171 -17.85 19.37 5.64
C MET A 171 -19.25 19.74 5.16
N PHE A 172 -19.74 20.94 5.48
CA PHE A 172 -21.04 21.39 5.04
C PHE A 172 -21.14 21.50 3.52
N ILE A 173 -20.10 22.04 2.87
CA ILE A 173 -20.02 22.13 1.41
C ILE A 173 -20.16 20.73 0.79
N GLU A 174 -19.40 19.76 1.31
CA GLU A 174 -19.44 18.38 0.80
C GLU A 174 -20.81 17.71 1.02
N LEU A 175 -21.43 17.90 2.18
CA LEU A 175 -22.78 17.37 2.44
C LEU A 175 -23.86 18.03 1.57
N ASN A 176 -23.67 19.28 1.16
CA ASN A 176 -24.57 19.96 0.25
C ASN A 176 -24.38 19.49 -1.20
N ASN A 177 -23.13 19.25 -1.61
CA ASN A 177 -22.80 18.71 -2.94
C ASN A 177 -23.26 17.26 -3.11
N ASN A 178 -23.26 16.47 -2.03
CA ASN A 178 -23.78 15.10 -2.03
C ASN A 178 -24.89 14.95 -0.98
N THR A 179 -26.14 15.12 -1.40
CA THR A 179 -27.32 15.09 -0.52
C THR A 179 -27.59 13.74 0.15
N SER A 180 -27.01 12.66 -0.37
CA SER A 180 -27.16 11.30 0.17
C SER A 180 -26.06 10.92 1.17
N ALA A 181 -25.00 11.73 1.28
CA ALA A 181 -23.88 11.42 2.15
C ALA A 181 -24.19 11.64 3.64
N THR A 182 -23.45 10.95 4.51
CA THR A 182 -23.45 11.16 5.95
C THR A 182 -22.10 11.70 6.39
N GLY A 183 -22.10 12.76 7.19
CA GLY A 183 -20.90 13.33 7.79
C GLY A 183 -20.57 12.62 9.10
N TYR A 184 -19.29 12.44 9.38
CA TYR A 184 -18.81 11.89 10.64
C TYR A 184 -17.78 12.83 11.25
N ILE A 185 -17.95 13.12 12.54
CA ILE A 185 -17.01 13.90 13.34
C ILE A 185 -16.52 12.98 14.46
N PHE A 186 -15.21 12.78 14.55
CA PHE A 186 -14.58 12.01 15.62
C PHE A 186 -13.71 12.91 16.45
N ASP A 187 -14.11 13.16 17.70
CA ASP A 187 -13.29 13.86 18.67
C ASP A 187 -12.64 12.86 19.64
N ARG A 188 -11.31 12.75 19.57
CA ARG A 188 -10.51 11.90 20.46
C ARG A 188 -9.85 12.77 21.53
N PHE A 189 -10.06 12.44 22.79
CA PHE A 189 -9.50 13.19 23.92
C PHE A 189 -8.60 12.32 24.77
N LYS A 190 -7.49 12.89 25.27
CA LYS A 190 -6.66 12.22 26.26
C LYS A 190 -7.42 11.90 27.54
N SER A 191 -7.07 10.80 28.20
CA SER A 191 -7.67 10.35 29.47
C SER A 191 -7.62 11.36 30.62
N ASN A 192 -6.69 12.32 30.59
CA ASN A 192 -6.56 13.40 31.57
C ASN A 192 -7.38 14.66 31.22
N THR A 193 -8.09 14.68 30.10
CA THR A 193 -8.91 15.82 29.68
C THR A 193 -10.07 16.03 30.64
N SER A 194 -10.29 17.28 31.09
CA SER A 194 -11.42 17.64 31.95
C SER A 194 -12.76 17.42 31.26
N ALA A 195 -13.72 16.90 32.01
CA ALA A 195 -15.08 16.71 31.56
C ALA A 195 -15.75 17.98 31.06
N SER A 196 -15.52 19.09 31.76
CA SER A 196 -16.05 20.40 31.39
C SER A 196 -15.51 20.89 30.05
N LEU A 197 -14.24 20.58 29.71
CA LEU A 197 -13.64 21.00 28.45
C LEU A 197 -14.16 20.19 27.26
N ILE A 198 -14.37 18.89 27.46
CA ILE A 198 -15.01 18.01 26.46
C ILE A 198 -16.42 18.52 26.18
N GLN A 199 -17.21 18.74 27.23
CA GLN A 199 -18.56 19.28 27.11
C GLN A 199 -18.59 20.63 26.39
N GLN A 200 -17.69 21.55 26.76
CA GLN A 200 -17.62 22.86 26.12
C GLN A 200 -17.30 22.75 24.62
N LYS A 201 -16.35 21.89 24.22
CA LYS A 201 -16.04 21.69 22.80
C LYS A 201 -17.24 21.09 22.06
N VAL A 202 -17.85 20.03 22.58
CA VAL A 202 -19.01 19.39 21.97
C VAL A 202 -20.14 20.41 21.76
N ASN A 203 -20.48 21.18 22.80
CA ASN A 203 -21.51 22.22 22.71
C ASN A 203 -21.15 23.29 21.68
N GLN A 204 -19.88 23.70 21.59
CA GLN A 204 -19.44 24.65 20.58
C GLN A 204 -19.58 24.09 19.16
N THR A 205 -19.23 22.82 18.94
CA THR A 205 -19.41 22.14 17.66
C THR A 205 -20.89 22.09 17.28
N LEU A 206 -21.76 21.62 18.18
CA LEU A 206 -23.20 21.52 17.95
C LEU A 206 -23.84 22.89 17.68
N ASN A 207 -23.55 23.89 18.52
CA ASN A 207 -24.08 25.25 18.34
C ASN A 207 -23.62 25.86 17.01
N TYR A 208 -22.36 25.66 16.63
CA TYR A 208 -21.86 26.13 15.35
C TYR A 208 -22.58 25.48 14.17
N MET A 209 -22.82 24.16 14.22
CA MET A 209 -23.60 23.45 13.19
C MET A 209 -25.03 23.97 13.09
N GLN A 210 -25.69 24.27 14.22
CA GLN A 210 -27.04 24.86 14.25
C GLN A 210 -27.05 26.25 13.60
N ILE A 211 -26.11 27.14 13.98
CA ILE A 211 -26.00 28.50 13.44
C ILE A 211 -25.75 28.49 11.93
N ARG A 212 -24.90 27.57 11.45
CA ARG A 212 -24.56 27.42 10.02
C ARG A 212 -25.60 26.64 9.23
N LYS A 213 -26.67 26.15 9.86
CA LYS A 213 -27.73 25.33 9.26
C LYS A 213 -27.15 24.09 8.55
N ILE A 214 -26.12 23.50 9.16
CA ILE A 214 -25.59 22.22 8.71
C ILE A 214 -26.65 21.15 9.04
N PRO A 215 -26.96 20.21 8.13
CA PRO A 215 -27.97 19.18 8.36
C PRO A 215 -27.49 18.20 9.44
N ILE A 216 -27.74 18.53 10.70
CA ILE A 216 -27.29 17.79 11.88
C ILE A 216 -27.80 16.35 11.88
N GLU A 217 -28.97 16.11 11.30
CA GLU A 217 -29.55 14.79 11.10
C GLU A 217 -28.71 13.88 10.17
N ARG A 218 -27.82 14.48 9.38
CA ARG A 218 -26.87 13.78 8.50
C ARG A 218 -25.47 13.72 9.09
N ILE A 219 -25.28 14.13 10.35
CA ILE A 219 -23.99 14.11 11.03
C ILE A 219 -24.03 13.15 12.21
N LYS A 220 -23.01 12.29 12.26
CA LYS A 220 -22.73 11.45 13.43
C LYS A 220 -21.50 11.98 14.14
N LEU A 221 -21.69 12.47 15.36
CA LEU A 221 -20.62 12.94 16.23
C LEU A 221 -20.23 11.83 17.21
N PHE A 222 -18.97 11.44 17.21
CA PHE A 222 -18.41 10.46 18.13
C PHE A 222 -17.36 11.10 19.01
N VAL A 223 -17.41 10.73 20.29
CA VAL A 223 -16.42 11.13 21.28
C VAL A 223 -15.77 9.88 21.86
N ALA A 224 -14.43 9.88 21.93
CA ALA A 224 -13.67 8.79 22.52
C ALA A 224 -12.60 9.31 23.48
N ILE A 225 -12.29 8.51 24.50
CA ILE A 225 -11.12 8.71 25.35
C ILE A 225 -10.01 7.81 24.82
N ASP A 226 -8.92 8.41 24.37
CA ASP A 226 -7.82 7.75 23.66
C ASP A 226 -6.46 8.25 24.16
N ASP A 227 -5.36 7.69 23.66
CA ASP A 227 -4.01 8.21 23.88
C ASP A 227 -3.71 9.48 23.03
N LYS A 228 -4.40 9.59 21.90
CA LYS A 228 -4.38 10.73 20.98
C LYS A 228 -5.36 11.84 21.38
N SER A 229 -5.04 13.06 20.92
CA SER A 229 -5.89 14.25 21.09
C SER A 229 -6.08 14.94 19.74
N LEU A 230 -7.05 14.46 18.95
CA LEU A 230 -7.28 14.91 17.59
C LEU A 230 -8.76 14.90 17.23
N THR A 231 -9.12 15.63 16.18
CA THR A 231 -10.43 15.57 15.53
C THR A 231 -10.27 15.07 14.10
N GLU A 232 -11.12 14.13 13.69
CA GLU A 232 -11.21 13.65 12.31
C GLU A 232 -12.58 13.95 11.73
N LEU A 233 -12.60 14.38 10.48
CA LEU A 233 -13.79 14.67 9.72
C LEU A 233 -13.87 13.76 8.51
N TRP A 234 -14.98 13.05 8.37
CA TRP A 234 -15.20 12.14 7.25
C TRP A 234 -16.53 12.38 6.56
N ILE A 235 -16.57 12.10 5.26
CA ILE A 235 -17.80 12.02 4.47
C ILE A 235 -17.96 10.58 4.02
N LYS A 236 -19.11 10.00 4.35
CA LYS A 236 -19.53 8.68 3.90
C LYS A 236 -20.57 8.86 2.78
N PRO A 237 -20.21 8.65 1.51
CA PRO A 237 -21.20 8.59 0.44
C PRO A 237 -22.22 7.46 0.65
N ALA A 238 -23.39 7.56 0.03
CA ALA A 238 -24.36 6.47 0.05
C ALA A 238 -23.74 5.18 -0.53
N GLY A 239 -23.92 4.07 0.17
CA GLY A 239 -23.35 2.78 -0.21
C GLY A 239 -21.88 2.57 0.15
N ALA A 240 -21.18 3.58 0.67
CA ALA A 240 -19.83 3.37 1.22
C ALA A 240 -19.90 2.54 2.52
N ASP A 241 -18.79 1.91 2.89
CA ASP A 241 -18.60 1.40 4.24
C ASP A 241 -18.42 2.55 5.24
N ALA A 242 -18.61 2.25 6.53
CA ALA A 242 -18.36 3.23 7.57
C ALA A 242 -16.85 3.56 7.63
N PRO A 243 -16.47 4.79 8.05
CA PRO A 243 -15.07 5.12 8.24
C PRO A 243 -14.36 4.11 9.17
N PRO A 244 -13.07 3.84 8.98
CA PRO A 244 -12.34 2.87 9.79
C PRO A 244 -12.24 3.38 11.24
N PHE A 245 -13.01 2.76 12.14
CA PHE A 245 -13.02 3.07 13.58
C PHE A 245 -12.12 2.14 14.41
N GLU A 246 -11.37 1.24 13.75
CA GLU A 246 -10.81 0.04 14.37
C GLU A 246 -9.80 0.30 15.49
N ASP A 247 -9.18 1.49 15.53
CA ASP A 247 -8.25 1.88 16.59
C ASP A 247 -8.90 2.65 17.75
N VAL A 248 -10.19 2.97 17.67
CA VAL A 248 -10.88 3.80 18.66
C VAL A 248 -11.49 2.93 19.76
N THR A 249 -11.00 3.07 20.98
CA THR A 249 -11.56 2.34 22.13
C THR A 249 -12.90 2.95 22.56
N ASN A 250 -13.99 2.20 22.41
CA ASN A 250 -15.34 2.53 22.88
C ASN A 250 -15.84 3.95 22.51
N PRO A 251 -15.92 4.31 21.22
CA PRO A 251 -16.48 5.60 20.81
C PRO A 251 -17.94 5.71 21.24
N ILE A 252 -18.32 6.85 21.80
CA ILE A 252 -19.70 7.15 22.19
C ILE A 252 -20.27 8.10 21.15
N GLU A 253 -21.34 7.66 20.48
CA GLU A 253 -22.12 8.51 19.58
C GLU A 253 -22.91 9.53 20.41
N ILE A 254 -22.61 10.81 20.20
CA ILE A 254 -23.33 11.92 20.81
C ILE A 254 -24.51 12.24 19.91
N ASN A 255 -25.71 11.98 20.41
CA ASN A 255 -26.92 12.42 19.74
C ASN A 255 -27.01 13.95 19.82
N PRO A 256 -26.88 14.68 18.70
CA PRO A 256 -26.92 16.15 18.69
C PRO A 256 -28.22 16.76 19.23
N GLN A 257 -29.29 15.95 19.31
CA GLN A 257 -30.61 16.36 19.78
C GLN A 257 -30.82 16.13 21.29
N ASN A 258 -29.98 15.33 21.97
CA ASN A 258 -30.16 14.91 23.37
C ASN A 258 -28.85 15.00 24.18
N ASP A 259 -28.33 16.22 24.32
CA ASP A 259 -26.96 16.53 24.77
C ASP A 259 -26.64 16.12 26.23
N LYS A 260 -27.57 16.26 27.19
CA LYS A 260 -27.22 16.18 28.62
C LYS A 260 -26.99 14.78 29.21
N LYS A 261 -27.59 13.71 28.65
CA LYS A 261 -27.52 12.35 29.24
C LYS A 261 -26.37 11.50 28.71
N GLU A 262 -25.96 11.72 27.46
CA GLU A 262 -24.91 10.92 26.80
C GLU A 262 -23.50 11.29 27.28
N LEU A 263 -23.26 12.56 27.60
CA LEU A 263 -21.96 13.04 28.07
C LEU A 263 -21.58 12.50 29.46
N ALA A 264 -22.55 12.16 30.30
CA ALA A 264 -22.30 11.47 31.57
C ALA A 264 -21.73 10.05 31.37
N LYS A 265 -22.07 9.37 30.27
CA LYS A 265 -21.58 8.01 29.97
C LYS A 265 -20.10 8.00 29.59
N ILE A 266 -19.62 9.08 28.96
CA ILE A 266 -18.20 9.26 28.58
C ILE A 266 -17.28 9.19 29.80
N PHE A 267 -17.69 9.78 30.93
CA PHE A 267 -16.91 9.78 32.16
C PHE A 267 -17.03 8.49 32.98
N ALA A 268 -18.11 7.73 32.77
CA ALA A 268 -18.29 6.40 33.36
C ALA A 268 -17.48 5.32 32.64
N ALA A 269 -17.12 5.53 31.37
CA ALA A 269 -16.37 4.59 30.53
C ALA A 269 -14.84 4.63 30.71
N LYS A 270 -14.30 5.33 31.73
CA LYS A 270 -12.86 5.37 31.98
C LYS A 270 -12.31 3.95 32.20
N PRO A 271 -11.29 3.51 31.44
CA PRO A 271 -10.68 2.21 31.65
C PRO A 271 -10.10 2.13 33.07
N LYS A 272 -10.44 1.07 33.80
CA LYS A 272 -9.80 0.76 35.08
C LYS A 272 -8.31 0.62 34.84
N LYS A 273 -7.49 1.53 35.40
CA LYS A 273 -6.04 1.35 35.45
C LYS A 273 -5.76 -0.05 36.01
N SER A 274 -5.04 -0.87 35.25
CA SER A 274 -4.46 -2.11 35.75
C SER A 274 -3.65 -1.79 36.99
N GLN A 275 -4.13 -2.24 38.15
CA GLN A 275 -3.35 -2.26 39.38
C GLN A 275 -2.21 -3.29 39.17
N GLN A 276 -1.07 -2.85 38.63
CA GLN A 276 0.18 -3.54 38.90
C GLN A 276 0.54 -3.25 40.36
N LYS A 277 0.14 -4.17 41.25
CA LYS A 277 0.67 -4.27 42.60
C LYS A 277 2.17 -4.54 42.49
N SER A 278 2.99 -3.54 42.78
CA SER A 278 4.40 -3.75 43.12
C SER A 278 4.48 -4.40 44.50
N ASN A 279 4.43 -5.74 44.53
CA ASN A 279 4.92 -6.51 45.67
C ASN A 279 6.45 -6.45 45.67
N HIS A 280 7.03 -5.43 46.30
CA HIS A 280 8.37 -5.53 46.85
C HIS A 280 8.25 -5.77 48.35
N LYS A 281 8.40 -7.04 48.74
CA LYS A 281 8.88 -7.42 50.06
C LYS A 281 10.39 -7.19 50.08
N ASN A 282 10.87 -6.45 51.07
CA ASN A 282 12.09 -6.71 51.82
C ASN A 282 11.75 -6.54 53.29
#